data_AF-A0AA90TRE1-F1
#
_entry.id   AF-A0AA90TRE1-F1
#
_cell.length_a   1.000
_cell.length_b   1.000
_cell.length_c   1.000
_cell.angle_alpha   90.00
_cell.angle_beta   90.00
_cell.angle_gamma   90.00
#
_symmetry.space_group_name_H-M   'P 1'
#
loop_
_entity.id
_entity.type
_entity.pdbx_description
1 polymer ?
#
loop_
_entity_poly.entity_id
_entity_poly.type
_entity_poly.pdbx_seq_one_letter_code
_entity_poly.pdbx_strand_id
1 'polypeptide(L)'
;MGSSKLMRLSLLVAVALGVTAVPLASRADETCNSPYMSGLIKGQEDFLYVWTLGVKGVGDGFDKLVTMDVNPASKKFGQVIGHVSVGKRGEAHHMGFTDDRRFLWAGGLDDSKIYVFDVHTNPAKPKLVKTIDDFAKRSGYVGPHTFYALPGRMLIGALSNDKDRGGVTGMAVYNTKGDFIAKHAMPTTNGGDGYGYDIAISPSKNAMLTSSFTGAVNYMTDLGKLIKDPAAMKQFGNTMVMWNLKSMQPEKVLNVPGAPLEIRWSLKEGDEWAITATALTSKIWLVKKDASGAWQAKDVATIGDPAKVPLPVDLSITADGKGLWVNTFMDGTTHYFDISNPEAPKETYSKRTGSQVNMVSQSWDGKRLYISSSLLANWDKKGADDEQFVKLFAWDGKELKETFKADFAKLKLGRAHHMKFGAASAKVSADAGQGAPRVAGR
;
A
#
# COMPACT_ATOMS: atom_id res chain seq x y z
N MET A 1 39.75 -73.32 28.86
CA MET A 1 40.60 -72.69 27.83
C MET A 1 39.72 -72.28 26.65
N GLY A 2 39.77 -71.00 26.25
CA GLY A 2 39.23 -70.41 25.00
C GLY A 2 37.70 -70.25 24.91
N SER A 3 37.06 -69.06 24.99
CA SER A 3 37.11 -67.82 24.17
C SER A 3 36.33 -67.86 22.84
N SER A 4 35.19 -67.15 22.80
CA SER A 4 34.64 -66.27 21.72
C SER A 4 33.11 -66.21 21.90
N LYS A 5 32.40 -65.13 22.28
CA LYS A 5 32.25 -63.73 21.85
C LYS A 5 31.66 -63.51 20.44
N LEU A 6 30.45 -62.93 20.45
CA LEU A 6 29.71 -62.18 19.40
C LEU A 6 29.17 -63.04 18.23
N MET A 7 27.98 -62.81 17.66
CA MET A 7 27.20 -61.58 17.48
C MET A 7 25.75 -61.98 17.14
N ARG A 8 24.73 -61.48 17.86
CA ARG A 8 23.32 -61.57 17.43
C ARG A 8 23.04 -60.38 16.52
N LEU A 9 22.78 -60.65 15.24
CA LEU A 9 22.39 -59.65 14.25
C LEU A 9 20.87 -59.43 14.35
N SER A 10 20.44 -58.39 15.08
CA SER A 10 19.05 -57.94 15.08
C SER A 10 18.85 -57.00 13.89
N LEU A 11 18.13 -57.46 12.88
CA LEU A 11 17.75 -56.68 11.70
C LEU A 11 16.58 -55.75 12.08
N LEU A 12 16.87 -54.51 12.46
CA LEU A 12 15.88 -53.44 12.61
C LEU A 12 15.67 -52.78 11.24
N VAL A 13 14.57 -53.11 10.58
CA VAL A 13 14.11 -52.40 9.39
C VAL A 13 13.51 -51.07 9.84
N ALA A 14 14.29 -50.00 9.74
CA ALA A 14 13.81 -48.64 9.90
C ALA A 14 13.03 -48.23 8.65
N VAL A 15 11.69 -48.24 8.73
CA VAL A 15 10.83 -47.58 7.74
C VAL A 15 10.97 -46.07 7.96
N ALA A 16 11.87 -45.44 7.19
CA ALA A 16 11.94 -44.00 7.09
C ALA A 16 10.74 -43.51 6.28
N LEU A 17 9.61 -43.26 6.95
CA LEU A 17 8.55 -42.42 6.43
C LEU A 17 9.10 -41.00 6.30
N GLY A 18 9.63 -40.69 5.13
CA GLY A 18 9.96 -39.33 4.73
C GLY A 18 8.68 -38.51 4.73
N VAL A 19 8.43 -37.80 5.84
CA VAL A 19 7.48 -36.68 5.87
C VAL A 19 8.11 -35.60 4.99
N THR A 20 7.84 -35.65 3.70
CA THR A 20 8.03 -34.50 2.84
C THR A 20 7.13 -33.41 3.39
N ALA A 21 7.72 -32.45 4.10
CA ALA A 21 7.03 -31.24 4.50
C ALA A 21 6.49 -30.60 3.22
N VAL A 22 5.20 -30.78 2.94
CA VAL A 22 4.51 -30.05 1.88
C VAL A 22 4.62 -28.59 2.32
N PRO A 23 5.34 -27.72 1.61
CA PRO A 23 5.40 -26.32 2.00
C PRO A 23 3.96 -25.82 1.98
N LEU A 24 3.46 -25.43 3.16
CA LEU A 24 2.21 -24.69 3.26
C LEU A 24 2.38 -23.49 2.35
N ALA A 25 1.64 -23.47 1.24
CA ALA A 25 1.68 -22.37 0.30
C ALA A 25 1.29 -21.10 1.09
N SER A 26 2.24 -20.23 1.36
CA SER A 26 1.96 -18.95 1.99
C SER A 26 1.01 -18.20 1.07
N ARG A 27 -0.13 -17.79 1.64
CA ARG A 27 -1.02 -16.85 0.97
C ARG A 27 -0.32 -15.49 0.97
N ALA A 28 -0.34 -14.81 -0.16
CA ALA A 28 0.14 -13.45 -0.24
C ALA A 28 -0.66 -12.57 0.73
N ASP A 29 0.02 -12.04 1.73
CA ASP A 29 -0.54 -11.04 2.62
C ASP A 29 -0.31 -9.65 2.03
N GLU A 30 -1.35 -9.14 1.38
CA GLU A 30 -1.33 -7.83 0.76
C GLU A 30 -2.42 -6.96 1.38
N THR A 31 -2.27 -6.66 2.68
CA THR A 31 -3.18 -5.76 3.42
C THR A 31 -3.34 -4.38 2.75
N CYS A 32 -2.40 -3.98 1.90
CA CYS A 32 -2.43 -2.76 1.09
C CYS A 32 -3.13 -2.92 -0.28
N ASN A 33 -3.70 -4.10 -0.58
CA ASN A 33 -4.43 -4.39 -1.82
C ASN A 33 -5.89 -4.74 -1.54
N SER A 34 -6.69 -4.76 -2.61
CA SER A 34 -8.06 -5.24 -2.54
C SER A 34 -8.12 -6.72 -2.15
N PRO A 35 -9.00 -7.11 -1.20
CA PRO A 35 -9.21 -8.50 -0.84
C PRO A 35 -9.80 -9.33 -2.00
N TYR A 36 -10.33 -8.70 -3.05
CA TYR A 36 -10.75 -9.41 -4.26
C TYR A 36 -9.58 -10.01 -5.06
N MET A 37 -8.34 -9.57 -4.78
CA MET A 37 -7.15 -10.07 -5.45
C MET A 37 -6.34 -11.08 -4.64
N SER A 38 -6.50 -11.11 -3.31
CA SER A 38 -5.60 -11.85 -2.41
C SER A 38 -5.67 -13.37 -2.62
N GLY A 39 -6.79 -13.88 -3.13
CA GLY A 39 -6.96 -15.30 -3.49
C GLY A 39 -6.24 -15.74 -4.76
N LEU A 40 -5.71 -14.80 -5.57
CA LEU A 40 -5.13 -15.10 -6.88
C LEU A 40 -3.65 -15.46 -6.86
N ILE A 41 -2.98 -15.31 -5.71
CA ILE A 41 -1.54 -15.54 -5.60
C ILE A 41 -1.24 -16.53 -4.47
N LYS A 42 -0.32 -17.45 -4.77
CA LYS A 42 0.31 -18.36 -3.82
C LYS A 42 1.81 -18.33 -4.05
N GLY A 43 2.60 -18.34 -2.97
CA GLY A 43 4.05 -18.53 -3.05
C GLY A 43 4.88 -17.27 -2.86
N GLN A 44 5.85 -17.05 -3.75
CA GLN A 44 6.93 -16.06 -3.63
C GLN A 44 6.74 -14.93 -4.65
N GLU A 45 6.93 -13.68 -4.22
CA GLU A 45 6.99 -12.55 -5.12
C GLU A 45 8.26 -12.63 -5.99
N ASP A 46 8.11 -12.42 -7.30
CA ASP A 46 9.23 -12.39 -8.24
C ASP A 46 9.63 -10.96 -8.59
N PHE A 47 8.66 -10.05 -8.59
CA PHE A 47 8.83 -8.68 -9.05
C PHE A 47 8.30 -7.68 -8.04
N LEU A 48 8.99 -6.57 -7.93
CA LEU A 48 8.52 -5.36 -7.25
C LEU A 48 8.38 -4.27 -8.32
N TYR A 49 7.14 -3.84 -8.54
CA TYR A 49 6.84 -2.68 -9.36
C TYR A 49 6.88 -1.44 -8.49
N VAL A 50 7.58 -0.40 -8.94
CA VAL A 50 7.76 0.86 -8.20
C VAL A 50 7.32 2.01 -9.09
N TRP A 51 6.23 2.67 -8.70
CA TRP A 51 5.79 3.89 -9.37
C TRP A 51 6.70 5.03 -8.93
N THR A 52 7.35 5.64 -9.91
CA THR A 52 8.50 6.51 -9.68
C THR A 52 8.26 7.85 -10.34
N LEU A 53 8.37 8.92 -9.56
CA LEU A 53 8.25 10.29 -10.01
C LEU A 53 9.53 10.75 -10.73
N GLY A 54 9.37 11.26 -11.94
CA GLY A 54 10.45 11.77 -12.77
C GLY A 54 11.02 13.08 -12.25
N VAL A 55 12.34 13.21 -12.32
CA VAL A 55 13.05 14.45 -11.96
C VAL A 55 13.70 15.04 -13.21
N LYS A 56 13.46 16.32 -13.48
CA LYS A 56 14.06 17.02 -14.63
C LYS A 56 15.60 16.91 -14.56
N GLY A 57 16.22 16.44 -15.65
CA GLY A 57 17.67 16.26 -15.73
C GLY A 57 18.20 14.93 -15.15
N VAL A 58 17.33 14.07 -14.63
CA VAL A 58 17.68 12.73 -14.14
C VAL A 58 17.09 11.68 -15.08
N GLY A 59 17.96 10.92 -15.77
CA GLY A 59 17.53 9.94 -16.78
C GLY A 59 16.79 10.62 -17.92
N ASP A 60 15.63 10.08 -18.31
CA ASP A 60 14.69 10.72 -19.24
C ASP A 60 13.80 11.79 -18.57
N GLY A 61 13.86 11.91 -17.25
CA GLY A 61 13.12 12.88 -16.46
C GLY A 61 11.59 12.74 -16.50
N PHE A 62 11.06 11.58 -16.89
CA PHE A 62 9.63 11.28 -16.87
C PHE A 62 9.26 10.37 -15.70
N ASP A 63 7.97 10.35 -15.37
CA ASP A 63 7.41 9.33 -14.48
C ASP A 63 7.50 7.96 -15.15
N LYS A 64 7.74 6.93 -14.35
CA LYS A 64 7.95 5.58 -14.88
C LYS A 64 7.60 4.49 -13.88
N LEU A 65 7.22 3.34 -14.42
CA LEU A 65 7.09 2.10 -13.66
C LEU A 65 8.42 1.37 -13.73
N VAL A 66 9.11 1.27 -12.59
CA VAL A 66 10.36 0.51 -12.45
C VAL A 66 10.02 -0.92 -12.03
N THR A 67 10.69 -1.92 -12.61
CA THR A 67 10.56 -3.32 -12.23
C THR A 67 11.87 -3.80 -11.61
N MET A 68 11.79 -4.32 -10.39
CA MET A 68 12.91 -4.93 -9.68
C MET A 68 12.68 -6.43 -9.55
N ASP A 69 13.75 -7.22 -9.61
CA ASP A 69 13.73 -8.65 -9.27
C ASP A 69 13.86 -8.81 -7.77
N VAL A 70 12.87 -9.45 -7.15
CA VAL A 70 12.78 -9.63 -5.70
C VAL A 70 12.57 -11.09 -5.29
N ASN A 71 12.80 -12.03 -6.21
CA ASN A 71 12.86 -13.44 -5.85
C ASN A 71 14.24 -13.76 -5.22
N PRO A 72 14.32 -14.23 -3.96
CA PRO A 72 15.60 -14.55 -3.32
C PRO A 72 16.40 -15.66 -4.01
N ALA A 73 15.75 -16.50 -4.82
CA ALA A 73 16.41 -17.53 -5.61
C ALA A 73 16.98 -16.99 -6.94
N SER A 74 16.65 -15.75 -7.33
CA SER A 74 17.14 -15.14 -8.56
C SER A 74 18.58 -14.66 -8.40
N LYS A 75 19.40 -14.86 -9.45
CA LYS A 75 20.73 -14.26 -9.56
C LYS A 75 20.70 -12.73 -9.67
N LYS A 76 19.53 -12.15 -9.96
CA LYS A 76 19.32 -10.70 -10.07
C LYS A 76 18.58 -10.12 -8.86
N PHE A 77 18.44 -10.89 -7.78
CA PHE A 77 17.75 -10.44 -6.57
C PHE A 77 18.25 -9.05 -6.11
N GLY A 78 17.31 -8.13 -5.92
CA GLY A 78 17.57 -6.73 -5.52
C GLY A 78 17.95 -5.79 -6.66
N GLN A 79 18.02 -6.27 -7.91
CA GLN A 79 18.39 -5.45 -9.07
C GLN A 79 17.16 -4.89 -9.79
N VAL A 80 17.31 -3.67 -10.31
CA VAL A 80 16.38 -3.14 -11.32
C VAL A 80 16.59 -3.88 -12.63
N ILE A 81 15.53 -4.50 -13.15
CA ILE A 81 15.58 -5.32 -14.38
C ILE A 81 14.93 -4.65 -15.58
N GLY A 82 14.21 -3.54 -15.37
CA GLY A 82 13.63 -2.74 -16.43
C GLY A 82 12.79 -1.57 -15.91
N HIS A 83 12.39 -0.69 -16.82
CA HIS A 83 11.40 0.34 -16.55
C HIS A 83 10.62 0.69 -17.82
N VAL A 84 9.45 1.30 -17.66
CA VAL A 84 8.65 1.87 -18.75
C VAL A 84 8.20 3.28 -18.35
N SER A 85 8.60 4.26 -19.14
CA SER A 85 8.29 5.68 -18.91
C SER A 85 7.02 6.10 -19.61
N VAL A 86 6.30 7.07 -19.05
CA VAL A 86 5.00 7.54 -19.59
C VAL A 86 5.09 8.84 -20.38
N GLY A 87 6.29 9.41 -20.54
CA GLY A 87 6.53 10.61 -21.35
C GLY A 87 6.01 11.91 -20.73
N LYS A 88 5.61 11.89 -19.45
CA LYS A 88 5.12 13.04 -18.68
C LYS A 88 5.67 12.99 -17.25
N ARG A 89 5.63 14.13 -16.58
CA ARG A 89 5.77 14.26 -15.12
C ARG A 89 4.44 14.76 -14.59
N GLY A 90 3.81 14.00 -13.73
CA GLY A 90 2.48 14.28 -13.22
C GLY A 90 2.36 14.08 -11.72
N GLU A 91 3.47 14.10 -10.98
CA GLU A 91 3.48 13.72 -9.56
C GLU A 91 3.02 12.25 -9.38
N ALA A 92 3.72 11.32 -10.04
CA ALA A 92 3.51 9.88 -9.88
C ALA A 92 3.48 9.48 -8.41
N HIS A 93 2.35 8.92 -7.97
CA HIS A 93 2.11 8.65 -6.56
C HIS A 93 1.58 7.24 -6.37
N HIS A 94 0.26 7.00 -6.39
CA HIS A 94 -0.28 5.68 -6.11
C HIS A 94 -0.69 4.85 -7.34
N MET A 95 -0.74 3.54 -7.13
CA MET A 95 -1.15 2.55 -8.12
C MET A 95 -1.88 1.35 -7.52
N GLY A 96 -2.63 0.63 -8.33
CA GLY A 96 -3.39 -0.54 -7.92
C GLY A 96 -3.68 -1.46 -9.10
N PHE A 97 -3.73 -2.76 -8.84
CA PHE A 97 -4.03 -3.74 -9.88
C PHE A 97 -5.52 -3.80 -10.17
N THR A 98 -5.88 -4.34 -11.35
CA THR A 98 -7.22 -4.87 -11.60
C THR A 98 -7.49 -6.11 -10.75
N ASP A 99 -8.77 -6.47 -10.59
CA ASP A 99 -9.20 -7.62 -9.78
C ASP A 99 -8.62 -8.95 -10.28
N ASP A 100 -8.30 -9.06 -11.56
CA ASP A 100 -7.62 -10.19 -12.19
C ASP A 100 -6.08 -10.09 -12.20
N ARG A 101 -5.51 -9.02 -11.64
CA ARG A 101 -4.07 -8.67 -11.60
C ARG A 101 -3.39 -8.55 -12.97
N ARG A 102 -4.16 -8.46 -14.06
CA ARG A 102 -3.56 -8.39 -15.40
C ARG A 102 -3.01 -7.02 -15.73
N PHE A 103 -3.62 -5.99 -15.16
CA PHE A 103 -3.22 -4.61 -15.38
C PHE A 103 -2.91 -3.91 -14.06
N LEU A 104 -1.97 -2.98 -14.12
CA LEU A 104 -1.64 -2.08 -13.03
C LEU A 104 -1.98 -0.65 -13.45
N TRP A 105 -2.86 0.01 -12.70
CA TRP A 105 -3.32 1.37 -12.96
C TRP A 105 -2.59 2.32 -12.01
N ALA A 106 -1.94 3.35 -12.53
CA ALA A 106 -1.12 4.28 -11.76
C ALA A 106 -1.51 5.74 -12.04
N GLY A 107 -1.61 6.55 -11.00
CA GLY A 107 -2.03 7.95 -11.07
C GLY A 107 -0.89 8.95 -11.03
N GLY A 108 -1.09 10.09 -11.69
CA GLY A 108 -0.36 11.33 -11.42
C GLY A 108 -1.23 12.31 -10.64
N LEU A 109 -0.77 12.79 -9.49
CA LEU A 109 -1.54 13.72 -8.65
C LEU A 109 -1.73 15.10 -9.29
N ASP A 110 -0.77 15.57 -10.09
CA ASP A 110 -0.79 16.90 -10.69
C ASP A 110 -1.56 16.93 -12.01
N ASP A 111 -1.19 16.04 -12.94
CA ASP A 111 -1.78 15.97 -14.27
C ASP A 111 -3.13 15.23 -14.31
N SER A 112 -3.48 14.53 -13.22
CA SER A 112 -4.69 13.73 -13.07
C SER A 112 -4.86 12.65 -14.13
N LYS A 113 -3.77 12.22 -14.76
CA LYS A 113 -3.78 11.11 -15.72
C LYS A 113 -3.69 9.78 -15.00
N ILE A 114 -4.26 8.76 -15.63
CA ILE A 114 -4.14 7.37 -15.19
C ILE A 114 -3.45 6.57 -16.29
N TYR A 115 -2.37 5.90 -15.93
CA TYR A 115 -1.54 5.08 -16.80
C TYR A 115 -1.83 3.61 -16.51
N VAL A 116 -2.19 2.85 -17.55
CA VAL A 116 -2.54 1.43 -17.43
C VAL A 116 -1.44 0.59 -18.05
N PHE A 117 -0.80 -0.24 -17.23
CA PHE A 117 0.28 -1.13 -17.62
C PHE A 117 -0.22 -2.57 -17.71
N ASP A 118 0.08 -3.26 -18.80
CA ASP A 118 0.00 -4.72 -18.87
C ASP A 118 1.17 -5.31 -18.11
N VAL A 119 0.86 -6.03 -17.03
CA VAL A 119 1.80 -6.74 -16.15
C VAL A 119 1.62 -8.26 -16.24
N HIS A 120 0.76 -8.76 -17.14
CA HIS A 120 0.43 -10.17 -17.33
C HIS A 120 1.24 -10.81 -18.45
N THR A 121 1.31 -10.14 -19.61
CA THR A 121 1.95 -10.72 -20.82
C THR A 121 3.42 -11.03 -20.57
N ASN A 122 4.12 -10.10 -19.92
CA ASN A 122 5.48 -10.30 -19.43
C ASN A 122 5.66 -9.50 -18.12
N PRO A 123 5.46 -10.15 -16.95
CA PRO A 123 5.56 -9.47 -15.65
C PRO A 123 6.96 -8.85 -15.40
N ALA A 124 8.03 -9.43 -15.95
CA ALA A 124 9.38 -8.88 -15.84
C ALA A 124 9.60 -7.62 -16.70
N LYS A 125 8.71 -7.35 -17.67
CA LYS A 125 8.80 -6.21 -18.59
C LYS A 125 7.40 -5.67 -18.90
N PRO A 126 6.77 -4.96 -17.95
CA PRO A 126 5.47 -4.34 -18.15
C PRO A 126 5.45 -3.39 -19.35
N LYS A 127 4.26 -3.17 -19.92
CA LYS A 127 4.06 -2.24 -21.04
C LYS A 127 2.93 -1.27 -20.74
N LEU A 128 3.14 0.01 -21.02
CA LEU A 128 2.04 0.98 -21.05
C LEU A 128 1.13 0.63 -22.22
N VAL A 129 -0.14 0.33 -21.94
CA VAL A 129 -1.14 -0.08 -22.95
C VAL A 129 -2.26 0.93 -23.12
N LYS A 130 -2.50 1.80 -22.12
CA LYS A 130 -3.50 2.85 -22.19
C LYS A 130 -3.15 4.01 -21.27
N THR A 131 -3.55 5.21 -21.67
CA THR A 131 -3.61 6.39 -20.80
C THR A 131 -5.04 6.90 -20.81
N ILE A 132 -5.61 7.10 -19.62
CA ILE A 132 -6.90 7.77 -19.42
C ILE A 132 -6.57 9.21 -19.01
N ASP A 133 -6.98 10.17 -19.83
CA ASP A 133 -6.67 11.59 -19.66
C ASP A 133 -7.90 12.48 -19.47
N ASP A 134 -9.09 11.88 -19.37
CA ASP A 134 -10.36 12.57 -19.13
C ASP A 134 -10.90 12.42 -17.71
N PHE A 135 -10.09 11.93 -16.75
CA PHE A 135 -10.50 11.70 -15.35
C PHE A 135 -11.16 12.94 -14.73
N ALA A 136 -10.51 14.09 -14.84
CA ALA A 136 -11.03 15.36 -14.33
C ALA A 136 -12.35 15.73 -15.00
N LYS A 137 -12.39 15.70 -16.34
CA LYS A 137 -13.59 16.03 -17.12
C LYS A 137 -14.79 15.15 -16.78
N ARG A 138 -14.57 13.85 -16.53
CA ARG A 138 -15.65 12.88 -16.24
C ARG A 138 -16.13 12.95 -14.80
N SER A 139 -15.20 13.09 -13.85
CA SER A 139 -15.51 13.01 -12.43
C SER A 139 -15.77 14.39 -11.78
N GLY A 140 -15.13 15.45 -12.26
CA GLY A 140 -14.99 16.73 -11.54
C GLY A 140 -13.95 16.68 -10.42
N TYR A 141 -13.18 15.60 -10.33
CA TYR A 141 -12.13 15.39 -9.33
C TYR A 141 -10.75 15.37 -9.97
N VAL A 142 -9.74 15.72 -9.20
CA VAL A 142 -8.33 15.75 -9.62
C VAL A 142 -7.44 15.12 -8.56
N GLY A 143 -6.25 14.72 -8.96
CA GLY A 143 -5.31 14.00 -8.11
C GLY A 143 -5.81 12.61 -7.73
N PRO A 144 -5.93 11.67 -8.70
CA PRO A 144 -6.28 10.28 -8.41
C PRO A 144 -5.20 9.64 -7.53
N HIS A 145 -5.61 9.13 -6.37
CA HIS A 145 -4.74 8.63 -5.32
C HIS A 145 -4.89 7.12 -5.17
N THR A 146 -5.77 6.62 -4.30
CA THR A 146 -5.93 5.17 -4.11
C THR A 146 -6.67 4.52 -5.28
N PHE A 147 -6.06 3.49 -5.86
CA PHE A 147 -6.62 2.64 -6.91
C PHE A 147 -7.01 1.29 -6.30
N TYR A 148 -8.30 1.04 -6.18
CA TYR A 148 -8.83 -0.11 -5.46
C TYR A 148 -9.66 -1.01 -6.38
N ALA A 149 -9.26 -2.27 -6.51
CA ALA A 149 -9.99 -3.23 -7.33
C ALA A 149 -11.33 -3.61 -6.69
N LEU A 150 -12.38 -3.62 -7.50
CA LEU A 150 -13.67 -4.25 -7.23
C LEU A 150 -13.94 -5.28 -8.34
N PRO A 151 -14.85 -6.24 -8.17
CA PRO A 151 -15.13 -7.24 -9.22
C PRO A 151 -15.49 -6.58 -10.56
N GLY A 152 -14.62 -6.73 -11.56
CA GLY A 152 -14.73 -6.12 -12.89
C GLY A 152 -14.72 -4.59 -12.92
N ARG A 153 -14.25 -3.91 -11.87
CA ARG A 153 -14.25 -2.45 -11.73
C ARG A 153 -12.99 -1.93 -11.03
N MET A 154 -12.66 -0.68 -11.27
CA MET A 154 -11.67 0.08 -10.51
C MET A 154 -12.36 1.23 -9.80
N LEU A 155 -12.27 1.27 -8.47
CA LEU A 155 -12.65 2.41 -7.65
C LEU A 155 -11.41 3.26 -7.39
N ILE A 156 -11.49 4.55 -7.68
CA ILE A 156 -10.36 5.47 -7.61
C ILE A 156 -10.72 6.63 -6.69
N GLY A 157 -9.99 6.79 -5.59
CA GLY A 157 -10.08 7.95 -4.70
C GLY A 157 -9.35 9.15 -5.30
N ALA A 158 -9.80 10.35 -4.99
CA ALA A 158 -9.15 11.59 -5.41
C ALA A 158 -8.86 12.50 -4.20
N LEU A 159 -7.93 13.44 -4.37
CA LEU A 159 -7.52 14.37 -3.30
C LEU A 159 -8.15 15.76 -3.45
N SER A 160 -8.69 16.09 -4.62
CA SER A 160 -9.16 17.46 -4.91
C SER A 160 -10.27 17.49 -5.96
N ASN A 161 -10.76 18.70 -6.25
CA ASN A 161 -11.70 18.98 -7.34
C ASN A 161 -11.08 19.84 -8.45
N ASP A 162 -11.73 19.86 -9.62
CA ASP A 162 -11.29 20.58 -10.81
C ASP A 162 -11.68 22.07 -10.84
N LYS A 163 -12.41 22.58 -9.84
CA LYS A 163 -12.90 23.96 -9.79
C LYS A 163 -11.92 24.89 -9.09
N ASP A 164 -11.57 24.55 -7.86
CA ASP A 164 -10.72 25.40 -6.99
C ASP A 164 -9.46 24.68 -6.48
N ARG A 165 -9.29 23.39 -6.83
CA ARG A 165 -8.15 22.56 -6.40
C ARG A 165 -8.04 22.42 -4.87
N GLY A 166 -9.12 22.71 -4.14
CA GLY A 166 -9.27 22.50 -2.70
C GLY A 166 -9.56 21.04 -2.34
N GLY A 167 -9.60 20.73 -1.04
CA GLY A 167 -9.70 19.36 -0.52
C GLY A 167 -11.05 18.66 -0.68
N VAL A 168 -12.12 19.39 -1.00
CA VAL A 168 -13.44 18.77 -1.25
C VAL A 168 -13.37 17.91 -2.51
N THR A 169 -13.68 16.62 -2.40
CA THR A 169 -13.42 15.62 -3.45
C THR A 169 -14.37 14.42 -3.39
N GLY A 170 -13.99 13.29 -3.99
CA GLY A 170 -14.78 12.08 -4.07
C GLY A 170 -14.02 10.88 -4.66
N MET A 171 -14.79 9.89 -5.10
CA MET A 171 -14.32 8.68 -5.76
C MET A 171 -14.93 8.56 -7.15
N ALA A 172 -14.21 7.94 -8.08
CA ALA A 172 -14.68 7.62 -9.42
C ALA A 172 -14.60 6.11 -9.66
N VAL A 173 -15.59 5.57 -10.37
CA VAL A 173 -15.67 4.15 -10.73
C VAL A 173 -15.46 4.01 -12.23
N TYR A 174 -14.54 3.12 -12.60
CA TYR A 174 -14.28 2.72 -13.97
C TYR A 174 -14.53 1.22 -14.14
N ASN A 175 -14.84 0.77 -15.34
CA ASN A 175 -14.68 -0.64 -15.68
C ASN A 175 -13.21 -0.98 -15.97
N THR A 176 -12.88 -2.27 -16.04
CA THR A 176 -11.51 -2.72 -16.32
C THR A 176 -11.01 -2.39 -17.74
N LYS A 177 -11.90 -1.94 -18.64
CA LYS A 177 -11.51 -1.43 -19.97
C LYS A 177 -11.12 0.06 -19.94
N GLY A 178 -11.34 0.77 -18.84
CA GLY A 178 -11.06 2.20 -18.73
C GLY A 178 -12.22 3.10 -19.12
N ASP A 179 -13.46 2.61 -19.10
CA ASP A 179 -14.64 3.46 -19.31
C ASP A 179 -15.17 3.94 -17.96
N PHE A 180 -15.49 5.23 -17.88
CA PHE A 180 -16.10 5.84 -16.70
C PHE A 180 -17.52 5.30 -16.47
N ILE A 181 -17.85 4.97 -15.21
CA ILE A 181 -19.13 4.39 -14.81
C ILE A 181 -19.89 5.34 -13.90
N ALA A 182 -19.26 5.81 -12.83
CA ALA A 182 -19.93 6.59 -11.79
C ALA A 182 -18.95 7.44 -10.99
N LYS A 183 -19.50 8.36 -10.18
CA LYS A 183 -18.76 9.10 -9.17
C LYS A 183 -19.55 9.20 -7.87
N HIS A 184 -18.83 9.32 -6.76
CA HIS A 184 -19.38 9.41 -5.41
C HIS A 184 -18.66 10.52 -4.66
N ALA A 185 -19.37 11.55 -4.20
CA ALA A 185 -18.77 12.65 -3.45
C ALA A 185 -18.53 12.27 -2.00
N MET A 186 -17.42 12.72 -1.41
CA MET A 186 -17.24 12.65 0.04
C MET A 186 -18.31 13.52 0.73
N PRO A 187 -18.84 13.10 1.89
CA PRO A 187 -19.87 13.85 2.60
C PRO A 187 -19.31 15.18 3.11
N THR A 188 -20.04 16.27 2.86
CA THR A 188 -19.80 17.62 3.42
C THR A 188 -20.84 18.02 4.47
N THR A 189 -21.77 17.11 4.76
CA THR A 189 -22.85 17.27 5.74
C THR A 189 -22.72 16.22 6.83
N ASN A 190 -23.48 16.36 7.92
CA ASN A 190 -23.50 15.41 9.04
C ASN A 190 -22.10 15.16 9.65
N GLY A 191 -21.30 16.22 9.73
CA GLY A 191 -19.95 16.18 10.29
C GLY A 191 -18.84 15.81 9.31
N GLY A 192 -19.15 15.54 8.03
CA GLY A 192 -18.14 15.29 7.00
C GLY A 192 -17.41 16.57 6.56
N ASP A 193 -16.11 16.47 6.36
CA ASP A 193 -15.27 17.58 5.87
C ASP A 193 -15.21 17.66 4.33
N GLY A 194 -15.65 16.61 3.63
CA GLY A 194 -15.60 16.49 2.17
C GLY A 194 -14.25 16.02 1.62
N TYR A 195 -13.27 15.71 2.47
CA TYR A 195 -11.91 15.38 2.05
C TYR A 195 -11.76 13.88 1.81
N GLY A 196 -10.81 13.52 0.94
CA GLY A 196 -10.52 12.14 0.56
C GLY A 196 -9.02 11.85 0.63
N TYR A 197 -8.68 10.58 0.81
CA TYR A 197 -7.31 10.06 0.69
C TYR A 197 -7.35 8.57 0.32
N ASP A 198 -7.34 7.68 1.29
CA ASP A 198 -7.25 6.24 1.07
C ASP A 198 -8.63 5.56 1.04
N ILE A 199 -8.69 4.36 0.47
CA ILE A 199 -9.85 3.49 0.38
C ILE A 199 -9.45 2.10 0.85
N ALA A 200 -10.22 1.52 1.78
CA ALA A 200 -10.04 0.13 2.16
C ALA A 200 -11.39 -0.55 2.42
N ILE A 201 -11.58 -1.77 1.91
CA ILE A 201 -12.87 -2.47 1.96
C ILE A 201 -12.79 -3.75 2.77
N SER A 202 -13.91 -4.12 3.38
CA SER A 202 -14.15 -5.43 3.98
C SER A 202 -15.43 -6.03 3.37
N PRO A 203 -15.32 -6.86 2.31
CA PRO A 203 -16.48 -7.36 1.57
C PRO A 203 -17.43 -8.19 2.43
N SER A 204 -16.88 -9.04 3.30
CA SER A 204 -17.64 -9.89 4.22
C SER A 204 -18.49 -9.08 5.20
N LYS A 205 -18.13 -7.81 5.44
CA LYS A 205 -18.83 -6.90 6.34
C LYS A 205 -19.67 -5.86 5.61
N ASN A 206 -19.72 -5.90 4.27
CA ASN A 206 -20.31 -4.86 3.44
C ASN A 206 -19.81 -3.44 3.79
N ALA A 207 -18.54 -3.34 4.19
CA ALA A 207 -17.96 -2.11 4.72
C ALA A 207 -16.89 -1.57 3.77
N MET A 208 -16.87 -0.27 3.59
CA MET A 208 -15.78 0.47 2.97
C MET A 208 -15.43 1.66 3.84
N LEU A 209 -14.15 1.89 4.07
CA LEU A 209 -13.63 3.07 4.73
C LEU A 209 -12.97 3.97 3.70
N THR A 210 -13.20 5.28 3.86
CA THR A 210 -12.37 6.30 3.23
C THR A 210 -11.75 7.18 4.30
N SER A 211 -10.53 7.65 4.07
CA SER A 211 -9.83 8.58 4.95
C SER A 211 -9.68 9.96 4.29
N SER A 212 -8.96 10.89 4.92
CA SER A 212 -8.93 12.29 4.49
C SER A 212 -7.55 12.92 4.65
N PHE A 213 -7.17 13.75 3.66
CA PHE A 213 -5.88 14.41 3.64
C PHE A 213 -5.98 15.91 3.38
N THR A 214 -5.52 16.43 2.25
CA THR A 214 -5.56 17.85 1.92
C THR A 214 -5.66 18.04 0.40
N GLY A 215 -6.04 19.25 -0.01
CA GLY A 215 -6.18 19.59 -1.43
C GLY A 215 -4.86 19.92 -2.11
N ALA A 216 -4.88 20.04 -3.44
CA ALA A 216 -3.71 20.27 -4.28
C ALA A 216 -3.00 21.58 -3.98
N VAL A 217 -3.74 22.60 -3.55
CA VAL A 217 -3.14 23.87 -3.07
C VAL A 217 -2.12 23.59 -1.95
N ASN A 218 -2.44 22.69 -1.01
CA ASN A 218 -1.55 22.35 0.09
C ASN A 218 -0.49 21.32 -0.30
N TYR A 219 -0.88 20.17 -0.86
CA TYR A 219 0.07 19.09 -1.13
C TYR A 219 1.08 19.42 -2.23
N MET A 220 0.79 20.41 -3.09
CA MET A 220 1.75 20.95 -4.06
C MET A 220 2.54 22.15 -3.52
N THR A 221 2.31 22.60 -2.29
CA THR A 221 3.11 23.66 -1.64
C THR A 221 4.34 23.07 -0.97
N ASP A 222 5.46 23.81 -0.99
CA ASP A 222 6.68 23.47 -0.25
C ASP A 222 6.36 23.25 1.24
N LEU A 223 6.75 22.09 1.78
CA LEU A 223 6.39 21.67 3.14
C LEU A 223 6.80 22.69 4.21
N GLY A 224 7.99 23.29 4.07
CA GLY A 224 8.50 24.28 5.02
C GLY A 224 7.71 25.58 5.04
N LYS A 225 7.09 25.96 3.91
CA LYS A 225 6.13 27.08 3.83
C LYS A 225 4.77 26.67 4.39
N LEU A 226 4.28 25.50 4.00
CA LEU A 226 2.98 24.96 4.39
C LEU A 226 2.81 24.90 5.92
N ILE A 227 3.77 24.28 6.62
CA ILE A 227 3.71 24.11 8.09
C ILE A 227 3.67 25.46 8.84
N LYS A 228 4.22 26.52 8.24
CA LYS A 228 4.26 27.86 8.84
C LYS A 228 3.02 28.70 8.53
N ASP A 229 2.10 28.21 7.72
CA ASP A 229 0.87 28.90 7.36
C ASP A 229 -0.32 28.33 8.17
N PRO A 230 -0.82 29.06 9.19
CA PRO A 230 -1.93 28.57 10.01
C PRO A 230 -3.26 28.43 9.25
N ALA A 231 -3.45 29.14 8.15
CA ALA A 231 -4.65 29.03 7.33
C ALA A 231 -4.59 27.76 6.48
N ALA A 232 -3.43 27.48 5.88
CA ALA A 232 -3.21 26.25 5.12
C ALA A 232 -3.28 25.02 6.04
N MET A 233 -2.73 25.07 7.25
CA MET A 233 -2.79 23.97 8.23
C MET A 233 -4.21 23.64 8.71
N LYS A 234 -5.17 24.55 8.57
CA LYS A 234 -6.60 24.26 8.81
C LYS A 234 -7.28 23.50 7.67
N GLN A 235 -6.65 23.44 6.50
CA GLN A 235 -7.16 22.74 5.32
C GLN A 235 -6.63 21.31 5.26
N PHE A 236 -6.70 20.60 6.38
CA PHE A 236 -6.43 19.16 6.44
C PHE A 236 -7.68 18.45 6.97
N GLY A 237 -7.93 17.27 6.43
CA GLY A 237 -9.02 16.39 6.78
C GLY A 237 -8.90 15.91 8.22
N ASN A 238 -10.05 15.76 8.86
CA ASN A 238 -10.16 15.32 10.25
C ASN A 238 -11.17 14.19 10.40
N THR A 239 -11.56 13.56 9.29
CA THR A 239 -12.59 12.53 9.30
C THR A 239 -12.18 11.27 8.54
N MET A 240 -12.75 10.15 8.96
CA MET A 240 -12.91 8.98 8.11
C MET A 240 -14.41 8.78 7.86
N VAL A 241 -14.75 8.08 6.79
CA VAL A 241 -16.15 7.79 6.47
C VAL A 241 -16.32 6.29 6.31
N MET A 242 -17.30 5.75 7.03
CA MET A 242 -17.81 4.39 6.83
C MET A 242 -18.91 4.42 5.79
N TRP A 243 -18.78 3.56 4.79
CA TRP A 243 -19.70 3.42 3.67
C TRP A 243 -20.26 2.02 3.62
N ASN A 244 -21.51 1.93 3.16
CA ASN A 244 -22.07 0.71 2.65
C ASN A 244 -21.39 0.36 1.32
N LEU A 245 -20.59 -0.71 1.29
CA LEU A 245 -19.82 -1.07 0.09
C LEU A 245 -20.71 -1.39 -1.12
N LYS A 246 -21.83 -2.11 -0.91
CA LYS A 246 -22.71 -2.53 -2.01
C LYS A 246 -23.52 -1.38 -2.61
N SER A 247 -24.06 -0.48 -1.78
CA SER A 247 -24.85 0.66 -2.26
C SER A 247 -24.02 1.91 -2.54
N MET A 248 -22.74 1.92 -2.14
CA MET A 248 -21.84 3.07 -2.25
C MET A 248 -22.40 4.33 -1.59
N GLN A 249 -23.07 4.17 -0.45
CA GLN A 249 -23.65 5.26 0.35
C GLN A 249 -22.87 5.46 1.65
N PRO A 250 -22.61 6.71 2.07
CA PRO A 250 -21.97 6.98 3.34
C PRO A 250 -22.97 6.68 4.48
N GLU A 251 -22.54 5.90 5.46
CA GLU A 251 -23.37 5.51 6.62
C GLU A 251 -23.00 6.28 7.88
N LYS A 252 -21.70 6.54 8.09
CA LYS A 252 -21.22 7.24 9.30
C LYS A 252 -19.94 8.00 9.04
N VAL A 253 -19.87 9.24 9.51
CA VAL A 253 -18.63 10.01 9.61
C VAL A 253 -18.01 9.76 10.99
N LEU A 254 -16.71 9.46 10.99
CA LEU A 254 -15.90 9.18 12.17
C LEU A 254 -14.92 10.34 12.36
N ASN A 255 -14.90 10.95 13.54
CA ASN A 255 -13.96 12.02 13.87
C ASN A 255 -12.58 11.44 14.17
N VAL A 256 -11.62 11.66 13.28
CA VAL A 256 -10.26 11.13 13.32
C VAL A 256 -9.30 12.27 12.94
N PRO A 257 -8.99 13.19 13.88
CA PRO A 257 -8.29 14.42 13.57
C PRO A 257 -6.82 14.23 13.20
N GLY A 258 -6.34 15.09 12.30
CA GLY A 258 -4.94 15.20 11.94
C GLY A 258 -4.53 14.40 10.70
N ALA A 259 -5.33 14.45 9.64
CA ALA A 259 -5.09 13.77 8.37
C ALA A 259 -4.88 12.25 8.52
N PRO A 260 -5.97 11.48 8.76
CA PRO A 260 -5.90 10.02 8.71
C PRO A 260 -5.53 9.61 7.29
N LEU A 261 -4.42 8.90 7.14
CA LEU A 261 -3.88 8.53 5.83
C LEU A 261 -4.28 7.09 5.48
N GLU A 262 -3.30 6.20 5.43
CA GLU A 262 -3.44 4.83 4.97
C GLU A 262 -4.31 3.98 5.89
N ILE A 263 -5.28 3.25 5.32
CA ILE A 263 -6.19 2.36 6.03
C ILE A 263 -5.81 0.92 5.75
N ARG A 264 -5.73 0.09 6.79
CA ARG A 264 -5.54 -1.36 6.64
C ARG A 264 -6.57 -2.12 7.46
N TRP A 265 -7.32 -3.01 6.80
CA TRP A 265 -8.15 -4.00 7.47
C TRP A 265 -7.30 -5.17 7.94
N SER A 266 -7.60 -5.74 9.11
CA SER A 266 -7.06 -7.06 9.45
C SER A 266 -7.60 -8.10 8.47
N LEU A 267 -6.70 -8.90 7.89
CA LEU A 267 -7.05 -10.02 7.02
C LEU A 267 -7.16 -11.35 7.77
N LYS A 268 -6.84 -11.35 9.08
CA LYS A 268 -6.97 -12.53 9.92
C LYS A 268 -8.44 -12.94 10.01
N GLU A 269 -8.72 -14.22 9.81
CA GLU A 269 -10.07 -14.76 9.91
C GLU A 269 -10.67 -14.46 11.30
N GLY A 270 -11.91 -13.96 11.29
CA GLY A 270 -12.65 -13.59 12.50
C GLY A 270 -12.43 -12.15 12.97
N ASP A 271 -11.38 -11.46 12.51
CA ASP A 271 -11.17 -10.06 12.88
C ASP A 271 -12.20 -9.14 12.20
N GLU A 272 -12.65 -8.12 12.95
CA GLU A 272 -13.63 -7.12 12.51
C GLU A 272 -13.16 -5.69 12.80
N TRP A 273 -11.93 -5.36 12.41
CA TRP A 273 -11.35 -4.05 12.68
C TRP A 273 -10.40 -3.60 11.57
N ALA A 274 -10.21 -2.28 11.48
CA ALA A 274 -9.24 -1.62 10.62
C ALA A 274 -8.41 -0.64 11.44
N ILE A 275 -7.21 -0.29 10.96
CA ILE A 275 -6.33 0.69 11.57
C ILE A 275 -5.94 1.76 10.55
N THR A 276 -5.75 2.99 11.02
CA THR A 276 -5.11 4.10 10.30
C THR A 276 -4.08 4.78 11.19
N ALA A 277 -3.16 5.53 10.58
CA ALA A 277 -2.32 6.51 11.27
C ALA A 277 -2.71 7.94 10.87
N THR A 278 -2.54 8.89 11.77
CA THR A 278 -2.78 10.32 11.51
C THR A 278 -1.47 11.09 11.42
N ALA A 279 -1.23 11.75 10.29
CA ALA A 279 0.05 12.39 10.00
C ALA A 279 0.35 13.57 10.95
N LEU A 280 -0.65 14.41 11.24
CA LEU A 280 -0.46 15.65 12.00
C LEU A 280 -0.55 15.48 13.50
N THR A 281 -1.24 14.43 13.98
CA THR A 281 -1.38 14.15 15.42
C THR A 281 -0.50 12.99 15.89
N SER A 282 0.12 12.26 14.96
CA SER A 282 1.03 11.14 15.24
C SER A 282 0.38 10.04 16.08
N LYS A 283 -0.86 9.65 15.75
CA LYS A 283 -1.64 8.63 16.46
C LYS A 283 -1.95 7.43 15.59
N ILE A 284 -2.12 6.28 16.24
CA ILE A 284 -2.76 5.09 15.67
C ILE A 284 -4.23 5.12 16.08
N TRP A 285 -5.11 4.98 15.11
CA TRP A 285 -6.55 4.89 15.33
C TRP A 285 -7.09 3.52 14.93
N LEU A 286 -7.90 2.94 15.80
CA LEU A 286 -8.63 1.71 15.56
C LEU A 286 -10.07 2.02 15.15
N VAL A 287 -10.53 1.42 14.06
CA VAL A 287 -11.93 1.39 13.66
C VAL A 287 -12.51 0.00 13.90
N LYS A 288 -13.50 -0.10 14.79
CA LYS A 288 -14.13 -1.37 15.19
C LYS A 288 -15.58 -1.13 15.64
N LYS A 289 -16.43 -2.16 15.56
CA LYS A 289 -17.78 -2.09 16.14
C LYS A 289 -17.73 -2.10 17.67
N ASP A 290 -18.57 -1.28 18.30
CA ASP A 290 -18.82 -1.33 19.74
C ASP A 290 -19.82 -2.46 20.09
N ALA A 291 -20.16 -2.57 21.38
CA ALA A 291 -21.10 -3.57 21.88
C ALA A 291 -22.53 -3.44 21.31
N SER A 292 -22.90 -2.29 20.76
CA SER A 292 -24.18 -2.08 20.07
C SER A 292 -24.12 -2.44 18.58
N GLY A 293 -22.94 -2.82 18.07
CA GLY A 293 -22.71 -3.14 16.67
C GLY A 293 -22.42 -1.92 15.79
N ALA A 294 -22.28 -0.72 16.37
CA ALA A 294 -22.00 0.50 15.63
C ALA A 294 -20.49 0.69 15.44
N TRP A 295 -20.05 1.07 14.24
CA TRP A 295 -18.65 1.37 13.96
C TRP A 295 -18.18 2.60 14.73
N GLN A 296 -17.07 2.50 15.44
CA GLN A 296 -16.43 3.60 16.17
C GLN A 296 -14.97 3.72 15.75
N ALA A 297 -14.42 4.92 15.87
CA ALA A 297 -12.98 5.18 15.74
C ALA A 297 -12.43 5.64 17.09
N LYS A 298 -11.26 5.12 17.48
CA LYS A 298 -10.61 5.44 18.76
C LYS A 298 -9.10 5.59 18.59
N ASP A 299 -8.51 6.64 19.18
CA ASP A 299 -7.06 6.74 19.39
C ASP A 299 -6.62 5.64 20.38
N VAL A 300 -5.72 4.78 19.93
CA VAL A 300 -5.26 3.62 20.72
C VAL A 300 -3.77 3.66 21.03
N ALA A 301 -2.98 4.47 20.32
CA ALA A 301 -1.54 4.60 20.58
C ALA A 301 -0.93 5.86 19.96
N THR A 302 0.21 6.29 20.50
CA THR A 302 1.00 7.43 20.00
C THR A 302 2.24 6.90 19.28
N ILE A 303 2.54 7.43 18.10
CA ILE A 303 3.69 7.04 17.26
C ILE A 303 4.90 7.92 17.56
N GLY A 304 4.67 9.21 17.75
CA GLY A 304 5.71 10.19 17.99
C GLY A 304 5.16 11.52 18.49
N ASP A 305 6.06 12.45 18.78
CA ASP A 305 5.71 13.81 19.19
C ASP A 305 5.35 14.66 17.95
N PRO A 306 4.09 15.04 17.74
CA PRO A 306 3.69 15.82 16.56
C PRO A 306 4.37 17.19 16.49
N ALA A 307 4.85 17.76 17.61
CA ALA A 307 5.59 19.03 17.60
C ALA A 307 6.96 18.91 16.89
N LYS A 308 7.50 17.69 16.79
CA LYS A 308 8.72 17.38 16.01
C LYS A 308 8.43 17.05 14.55
N VAL A 309 7.15 17.03 14.16
CA VAL A 309 6.67 16.78 12.81
C VAL A 309 7.22 15.46 12.22
N PRO A 310 7.10 14.30 12.90
CA PRO A 310 7.61 13.03 12.37
C PRO A 310 6.86 12.60 11.09
N LEU A 311 5.57 12.92 10.98
CA LEU A 311 4.67 12.58 9.88
C LEU A 311 4.58 11.07 9.61
N PRO A 312 3.78 10.30 10.36
CA PRO A 312 3.40 8.95 9.96
C PRO A 312 2.68 8.99 8.60
N VAL A 313 3.20 8.25 7.61
CA VAL A 313 2.72 8.36 6.21
C VAL A 313 2.26 7.05 5.60
N ASP A 314 2.76 5.91 6.06
CA ASP A 314 2.30 4.59 5.61
C ASP A 314 2.42 3.55 6.71
N LEU A 315 1.62 2.50 6.59
CA LEU A 315 1.57 1.39 7.53
C LEU A 315 1.24 0.06 6.86
N SER A 316 1.76 -1.02 7.45
CA SER A 316 1.57 -2.40 6.96
C SER A 316 1.31 -3.34 8.14
N ILE A 317 0.16 -4.01 8.12
CA ILE A 317 -0.23 -5.02 9.11
C ILE A 317 0.38 -6.37 8.71
N THR A 318 0.90 -7.13 9.67
CA THR A 318 1.37 -8.51 9.44
C THR A 318 0.21 -9.47 9.15
N ALA A 319 0.49 -10.54 8.42
CA ALA A 319 -0.53 -11.49 7.96
C ALA A 319 -1.37 -12.13 9.08
N ASP A 320 -0.79 -12.29 10.25
CA ASP A 320 -1.45 -12.85 11.43
C ASP A 320 -2.23 -11.80 12.24
N GLY A 321 -2.24 -10.54 11.81
CA GLY A 321 -2.94 -9.43 12.45
C GLY A 321 -2.34 -8.99 13.78
N LYS A 322 -1.09 -9.36 14.09
CA LYS A 322 -0.46 -9.10 15.41
C LYS A 322 0.66 -8.06 15.39
N GLY A 323 1.17 -7.71 14.23
CA GLY A 323 2.23 -6.72 14.06
C GLY A 323 1.78 -5.59 13.14
N LEU A 324 2.33 -4.40 13.39
CA LEU A 324 2.09 -3.21 12.59
C LEU A 324 3.39 -2.46 12.37
N TRP A 325 3.81 -2.37 11.11
CA TRP A 325 4.87 -1.46 10.69
C TRP A 325 4.30 -0.07 10.43
N VAL A 326 4.99 0.96 10.87
CA VAL A 326 4.63 2.37 10.60
C VAL A 326 5.89 3.13 10.21
N ASN A 327 5.84 3.86 9.09
CA ASN A 327 6.91 4.74 8.66
C ASN A 327 6.58 6.20 9.00
N THR A 328 7.54 6.90 9.61
CA THR A 328 7.51 8.35 9.83
C THR A 328 8.49 9.04 8.89
N PHE A 329 7.95 9.96 8.11
CA PHE A 329 8.64 10.51 6.95
C PHE A 329 9.82 11.41 7.31
N MET A 330 9.62 12.37 8.20
CA MET A 330 10.59 13.44 8.40
C MET A 330 11.81 13.04 9.21
N ASP A 331 11.67 12.09 10.14
CA ASP A 331 12.79 11.56 10.91
C ASP A 331 13.42 10.32 10.27
N GLY A 332 12.73 9.70 9.31
CA GLY A 332 13.24 8.55 8.57
C GLY A 332 13.16 7.25 9.37
N THR A 333 12.20 7.15 10.30
CA THR A 333 12.06 6.03 11.23
C THR A 333 11.02 5.03 10.76
N THR A 334 11.35 3.75 10.90
CA THR A 334 10.42 2.63 10.78
C THR A 334 10.16 2.05 12.17
N HIS A 335 8.92 2.08 12.59
CA HIS A 335 8.44 1.59 13.88
C HIS A 335 7.73 0.24 13.72
N TYR A 336 7.75 -0.57 14.76
CA TYR A 336 6.99 -1.80 14.88
C TYR A 336 6.16 -1.81 16.17
N PHE A 337 4.86 -2.02 16.02
CA PHE A 337 3.93 -2.16 17.11
C PHE A 337 3.45 -3.61 17.20
N ASP A 338 3.45 -4.16 18.42
CA ASP A 338 2.63 -5.32 18.75
C ASP A 338 1.17 -4.85 18.88
N ILE A 339 0.31 -5.39 18.02
CA ILE A 339 -1.13 -5.14 17.96
C ILE A 339 -1.94 -6.41 18.24
N SER A 340 -1.36 -7.41 18.91
CA SER A 340 -2.09 -8.60 19.39
C SER A 340 -3.34 -8.23 20.20
N ASN A 341 -3.30 -7.07 20.88
CA ASN A 341 -4.48 -6.34 21.30
C ASN A 341 -4.56 -5.01 20.51
N PRO A 342 -5.41 -4.90 19.48
CA PRO A 342 -5.49 -3.68 18.66
C PRO A 342 -6.08 -2.48 19.42
N GLU A 343 -6.68 -2.68 20.60
CA GLU A 343 -7.18 -1.60 21.45
C GLU A 343 -6.09 -0.97 22.34
N ALA A 344 -4.91 -1.59 22.40
CA ALA A 344 -3.74 -1.06 23.11
C ALA A 344 -2.42 -1.47 22.43
N PRO A 345 -2.14 -0.99 21.19
CA PRO A 345 -0.87 -1.22 20.52
C PRO A 345 0.33 -0.81 21.37
N LYS A 346 1.42 -1.56 21.28
CA LYS A 346 2.68 -1.27 21.98
C LYS A 346 3.83 -1.22 21.00
N GLU A 347 4.52 -0.10 20.94
CA GLU A 347 5.79 -0.04 20.20
C GLU A 347 6.79 -0.97 20.88
N THR A 348 7.35 -1.90 20.12
CA THR A 348 8.35 -2.87 20.62
C THR A 348 9.69 -2.74 19.92
N TYR A 349 9.74 -2.01 18.81
CA TYR A 349 10.95 -1.79 18.04
C TYR A 349 10.83 -0.53 17.17
N SER A 350 11.95 0.16 16.97
CA SER A 350 12.09 1.17 15.93
C SER A 350 13.53 1.26 15.44
N LYS A 351 13.70 1.68 14.18
CA LYS A 351 15.01 1.88 13.54
C LYS A 351 14.92 3.02 12.54
N ARG A 352 15.92 3.90 12.55
CA ARG A 352 16.11 4.86 11.47
C ARG A 352 16.58 4.12 10.21
N THR A 353 15.74 4.10 9.18
CA THR A 353 15.91 3.32 7.95
C THR A 353 16.26 4.20 6.73
N GLY A 354 16.17 5.52 6.87
CA GLY A 354 16.63 6.51 5.87
C GLY A 354 16.76 7.92 6.47
N SER A 355 17.17 8.89 5.64
CA SER A 355 17.00 10.32 5.98
C SER A 355 15.52 10.73 5.93
N GLN A 356 14.76 10.11 5.03
CA GLN A 356 13.31 10.15 4.90
C GLN A 356 12.82 8.76 4.47
N VAL A 357 11.61 8.36 4.91
CA VAL A 357 10.99 7.10 4.50
C VAL A 357 9.50 7.26 4.27
N ASN A 358 8.95 6.57 3.27
CA ASN A 358 7.54 6.66 2.94
C ASN A 358 6.90 5.27 2.95
N MET A 359 6.69 4.65 1.78
CA MET A 359 5.92 3.43 1.69
C MET A 359 6.63 2.27 2.38
N VAL A 360 5.86 1.39 3.00
CA VAL A 360 6.27 0.16 3.64
C VAL A 360 5.43 -1.01 3.13
N SER A 361 6.08 -2.10 2.75
CA SER A 361 5.39 -3.30 2.29
C SER A 361 6.12 -4.55 2.72
N GLN A 362 5.37 -5.52 3.23
CA GLN A 362 5.92 -6.81 3.65
C GLN A 362 5.91 -7.80 2.49
N SER A 363 6.93 -8.65 2.41
CA SER A 363 6.89 -9.82 1.52
C SER A 363 5.74 -10.74 1.90
N TRP A 364 5.30 -11.58 0.96
CA TRP A 364 4.17 -12.48 1.14
C TRP A 364 4.37 -13.54 2.24
N ASP A 365 5.63 -13.82 2.62
CA ASP A 365 5.99 -14.69 3.73
C ASP A 365 6.17 -13.95 5.08
N GLY A 366 6.03 -12.62 5.10
CA GLY A 366 6.20 -11.77 6.28
C GLY A 366 7.64 -11.65 6.80
N LYS A 367 8.64 -12.15 6.07
CA LYS A 367 10.05 -12.18 6.54
C LYS A 367 10.88 -10.98 6.08
N ARG A 368 10.36 -10.19 5.14
CA ARG A 368 11.07 -9.08 4.54
C ARG A 368 10.20 -7.83 4.52
N LEU A 369 10.84 -6.69 4.69
CA LEU A 369 10.23 -5.37 4.69
C LEU A 369 10.88 -4.51 3.61
N TYR A 370 10.09 -4.09 2.62
CA TYR A 370 10.50 -3.17 1.56
C TYR A 370 10.09 -1.76 1.96
N ILE A 371 10.99 -0.80 1.79
CA ILE A 371 10.77 0.61 2.11
C ILE A 371 11.19 1.48 0.93
N SER A 372 10.31 2.37 0.49
CA SER A 372 10.65 3.46 -0.44
C SER A 372 10.75 4.79 0.30
N SER A 373 11.36 5.80 -0.32
CA SER A 373 11.74 7.03 0.39
C SER A 373 10.88 8.26 0.08
N SER A 374 10.29 8.39 -1.11
CA SER A 374 9.63 9.63 -1.54
C SER A 374 8.19 9.73 -1.05
N LEU A 375 7.75 10.91 -0.62
CA LEU A 375 6.35 11.23 -0.32
C LEU A 375 5.73 12.08 -1.43
N LEU A 376 6.21 13.31 -1.59
CA LEU A 376 5.75 14.29 -2.58
C LEU A 376 6.96 15.14 -2.97
N ALA A 377 7.07 15.57 -4.24
CA ALA A 377 8.21 16.30 -4.76
C ALA A 377 8.57 17.55 -3.95
N ASN A 378 7.53 18.25 -3.48
CA ASN A 378 7.68 19.50 -2.73
C ASN A 378 7.81 19.30 -1.21
N TRP A 379 7.70 18.05 -0.74
CA TRP A 379 7.81 17.68 0.67
C TRP A 379 9.06 16.85 0.95
N ASP A 380 9.56 16.13 -0.04
CA ASP A 380 10.87 15.49 -0.02
C ASP A 380 11.96 16.45 0.43
N LYS A 381 12.86 15.91 1.25
CA LYS A 381 14.06 16.61 1.68
C LYS A 381 14.93 16.97 0.48
N LYS A 382 15.84 17.91 0.72
CA LYS A 382 16.69 18.50 -0.32
C LYS A 382 18.16 18.27 0.03
N GLY A 383 19.04 18.40 -0.97
CA GLY A 383 20.48 18.33 -0.76
C GLY A 383 20.94 16.94 -0.29
N ALA A 384 21.80 16.88 0.73
CA ALA A 384 22.37 15.63 1.23
C ALA A 384 21.33 14.67 1.83
N ASP A 385 20.17 15.19 2.25
CA ASP A 385 19.10 14.39 2.84
C ASP A 385 18.04 13.93 1.81
N ASP A 386 18.14 14.31 0.54
CA ASP A 386 17.24 13.89 -0.56
C ASP A 386 17.54 12.44 -1.00
N GLU A 387 17.38 11.49 -0.07
CA GLU A 387 17.58 10.07 -0.36
C GLU A 387 16.44 9.53 -1.23
N GLN A 388 16.80 8.96 -2.39
CA GLN A 388 15.85 8.31 -3.32
C GLN A 388 16.19 6.83 -3.48
N PHE A 389 15.41 5.95 -2.84
CA PHE A 389 15.72 4.53 -2.82
C PHE A 389 14.50 3.61 -2.74
N VAL A 390 14.77 2.33 -3.02
CA VAL A 390 14.06 1.20 -2.43
C VAL A 390 15.05 0.37 -1.64
N LYS A 391 14.76 0.11 -0.37
CA LYS A 391 15.56 -0.75 0.52
C LYS A 391 14.78 -2.00 0.89
N LEU A 392 15.50 -3.08 1.09
CA LEU A 392 14.97 -4.31 1.66
C LEU A 392 15.63 -4.59 3.00
N PHE A 393 14.81 -4.94 3.98
CA PHE A 393 15.25 -5.40 5.28
C PHE A 393 14.73 -6.83 5.52
N ALA A 394 15.59 -7.70 6.04
CA ALA A 394 15.17 -8.96 6.63
C ALA A 394 14.71 -8.70 8.08
N TRP A 395 13.61 -9.33 8.49
CA TRP A 395 13.09 -9.27 9.85
C TRP A 395 13.19 -10.65 10.51
N ASP A 396 13.96 -10.73 11.59
CA ASP A 396 14.15 -11.98 12.36
C ASP A 396 13.29 -12.07 13.63
N GLY A 397 12.38 -11.10 13.82
CA GLY A 397 11.58 -10.94 15.04
C GLY A 397 12.24 -10.06 16.11
N LYS A 398 13.46 -9.56 15.89
CA LYS A 398 14.21 -8.73 16.84
C LYS A 398 14.83 -7.50 16.18
N GLU A 399 15.41 -7.63 15.00
CA GLU A 399 16.06 -6.53 14.30
C GLU A 399 15.79 -6.54 12.79
N LEU A 400 15.59 -5.35 12.20
CA LEU A 400 15.65 -5.13 10.76
C LEU A 400 17.11 -5.12 10.29
N LYS A 401 17.50 -6.08 9.45
CA LYS A 401 18.82 -6.11 8.80
C LYS A 401 18.71 -5.71 7.33
N GLU A 402 19.33 -4.60 6.95
CA GLU A 402 19.37 -4.17 5.55
C GLU A 402 20.04 -5.27 4.70
N THR A 403 19.34 -5.68 3.64
CA THR A 403 19.75 -6.75 2.72
C THR A 403 20.21 -6.16 1.39
N PHE A 404 19.47 -5.18 0.86
CA PHE A 404 19.94 -4.38 -0.29
C PHE A 404 19.38 -2.96 -0.24
N LYS A 405 20.06 -2.06 -0.99
CA LYS A 405 19.60 -0.71 -1.32
C LYS A 405 19.71 -0.50 -2.84
N ALA A 406 18.57 -0.27 -3.50
CA ALA A 406 18.54 0.27 -4.85
C ALA A 406 18.49 1.80 -4.75
N ASP A 407 19.57 2.45 -5.17
CA ASP A 407 19.72 3.91 -5.15
C ASP A 407 19.15 4.50 -6.45
N PHE A 408 17.91 4.98 -6.41
CA PHE A 408 17.18 5.46 -7.58
C PHE A 408 17.76 6.76 -8.13
N ALA A 409 18.47 7.55 -7.31
CA ALA A 409 19.21 8.72 -7.77
C ALA A 409 20.42 8.28 -8.62
N LYS A 410 21.25 7.36 -8.12
CA LYS A 410 22.41 6.84 -8.87
C LYS A 410 22.01 6.08 -10.14
N LEU A 411 20.90 5.34 -10.07
CA LEU A 411 20.32 4.62 -11.21
C LEU A 411 19.59 5.55 -12.19
N LYS A 412 19.47 6.85 -11.88
CA LYS A 412 18.79 7.86 -12.70
C LYS A 412 17.31 7.54 -12.98
N LEU A 413 16.63 6.96 -11.99
CA LEU A 413 15.24 6.50 -12.12
C LEU A 413 14.22 7.56 -11.66
N GLY A 414 14.58 8.41 -10.70
CA GLY A 414 13.69 9.43 -10.14
C GLY A 414 13.44 9.18 -8.65
N ARG A 415 12.25 9.55 -8.17
CA ARG A 415 11.84 9.46 -6.77
C ARG A 415 10.92 8.25 -6.55
N ALA A 416 11.34 7.29 -5.75
CA ALA A 416 10.63 6.02 -5.56
C ALA A 416 9.48 6.18 -4.57
N HIS A 417 8.25 5.86 -4.98
CA HIS A 417 7.04 6.04 -4.15
C HIS A 417 6.27 4.71 -3.93
N HIS A 418 5.16 4.44 -4.63
CA HIS A 418 4.31 3.28 -4.35
C HIS A 418 4.93 2.00 -4.91
N MET A 419 4.89 0.94 -4.10
CA MET A 419 5.36 -0.40 -4.40
C MET A 419 4.20 -1.41 -4.54
N LYS A 420 4.28 -2.31 -5.52
CA LYS A 420 3.36 -3.45 -5.66
C LYS A 420 4.11 -4.71 -6.07
N PHE A 421 3.79 -5.84 -5.44
CA PHE A 421 4.39 -7.14 -5.76
C PHE A 421 3.71 -7.84 -6.93
N GLY A 422 4.52 -8.50 -7.75
CA GLY A 422 4.09 -9.37 -8.84
C GLY A 422 4.80 -10.73 -8.78
N ALA A 423 4.23 -11.72 -9.45
CA ALA A 423 4.83 -13.05 -9.63
C ALA A 423 4.76 -13.48 -11.10
N ALA A 424 5.74 -14.26 -11.52
CA ALA A 424 5.77 -14.90 -12.84
C ALA A 424 4.64 -15.93 -12.98
N SER A 425 4.29 -16.62 -11.88
CA SER A 425 3.20 -17.60 -11.82
C SER A 425 1.80 -16.98 -11.91
N ALA A 426 1.66 -15.65 -11.82
CA ALA A 426 0.38 -14.97 -12.03
C ALA A 426 -0.22 -15.23 -13.43
N LYS A 427 0.58 -15.70 -14.39
CA LYS A 427 0.11 -16.26 -15.66
C LYS A 427 -0.80 -17.48 -15.49
N VAL A 428 -0.57 -18.32 -14.49
CA VAL A 428 -1.27 -19.61 -14.33
C VAL A 428 -2.59 -19.46 -13.55
N SER A 429 -2.69 -18.52 -12.61
CA SER A 429 -3.91 -18.33 -11.81
C SER A 429 -4.99 -17.53 -12.52
N ALA A 430 -4.63 -16.55 -13.37
CA ALA A 430 -5.59 -15.76 -14.15
C ALA A 430 -6.32 -16.61 -15.21
N ASP A 431 -5.63 -17.56 -15.83
CA ASP A 431 -6.24 -18.48 -16.81
C ASP A 431 -7.11 -19.57 -16.15
N ALA A 432 -6.74 -20.03 -14.94
CA ALA A 432 -7.54 -21.00 -14.18
C ALA A 432 -8.90 -20.44 -13.69
N GLY A 433 -9.00 -19.12 -13.51
CA GLY A 433 -10.25 -18.44 -13.11
C GLY A 433 -11.33 -18.40 -14.20
N GLN A 434 -11.02 -18.77 -15.45
CA GLN A 434 -12.00 -18.83 -16.53
C GLN A 434 -12.82 -20.13 -16.56
N GLY A 435 -12.41 -21.18 -15.81
CA GLY A 435 -13.06 -22.49 -15.79
C GLY A 435 -13.69 -22.91 -14.46
N ALA A 436 -13.47 -22.17 -13.38
CA ALA A 436 -14.04 -22.49 -12.07
C ALA A 436 -15.45 -21.87 -11.91
N PRO A 437 -16.47 -22.63 -11.46
CA PRO A 437 -17.77 -22.04 -11.14
C PRO A 437 -17.56 -20.97 -10.08
N ARG A 438 -18.02 -19.75 -10.37
CA ARG A 438 -18.06 -18.65 -9.41
C ARG A 438 -18.82 -19.16 -8.18
N VAL A 439 -18.12 -19.29 -7.06
CA VAL A 439 -18.76 -19.61 -5.79
C VAL A 439 -19.72 -18.46 -5.49
N ALA A 440 -21.01 -18.72 -5.65
CA ALA A 440 -22.06 -17.84 -5.18
C ALA A 440 -21.86 -17.68 -3.67
N GLY A 441 -21.67 -16.45 -3.22
CA GLY A 441 -21.51 -16.14 -1.80
C GLY A 441 -22.69 -16.67 -0.99
N ARG A 442 -22.37 -17.32 0.12
CA ARG A 442 -23.26 -17.46 1.27
C ARG A 442 -22.83 -16.45 2.33
#